data_AF-A0A4Y1YNE0-F1
#
_entry.id   AF-A0A4Y1YNE0-F1
#
_cell.length_a   1.000
_cell.length_b   1.000
_cell.length_c   1.000
_cell.angle_alpha   90.00
_cell.angle_beta   90.00
_cell.angle_gamma   90.00
#
_symmetry.space_group_name_H-M   'P 1'
#
loop_
_entity.id
_entity.type
_entity.pdbx_description
1 polymer ?
#
loop_
_entity_poly.entity_id
_entity_poly.type
_entity_poly.pdbx_seq_one_letter_code
_entity_poly.pdbx_strand_id
1 'polypeptide(L)' 'MKFTHLAIAATAILLVACDGGRSSTFMPESEKANYEKVIAGGTIECEHGLDGNGKCLEEGQSAIPEH' A
#
# COMPACT_ATOMS: atom_id res chain seq x y z
N MET A 1 24.44 -31.39 8.22
CA MET A 1 24.08 -29.97 8.11
C MET A 1 24.46 -29.38 6.74
N LYS A 2 24.19 -30.07 5.62
CA LYS A 2 24.58 -29.59 4.28
C LYS A 2 23.51 -28.70 3.64
N PHE A 3 22.25 -28.94 3.98
CA PHE A 3 21.10 -28.24 3.38
C PHE A 3 20.69 -26.97 4.13
N THR A 4 21.24 -26.73 5.32
CA THR A 4 20.87 -25.57 6.15
C THR A 4 21.23 -24.26 5.46
N HIS A 5 22.40 -24.18 4.82
CA HIS A 5 22.80 -23.00 4.05
C HIS A 5 21.94 -22.79 2.80
N LEU A 6 21.51 -23.88 2.17
CA LEU A 6 20.67 -23.83 0.97
C LEU A 6 19.24 -23.39 1.31
N ALA A 7 18.72 -23.82 2.46
CA ALA A 7 17.45 -23.36 2.99
C ALA A 7 17.47 -21.85 3.31
N ILE A 8 18.52 -21.37 4.01
CA ILE A 8 18.68 -19.95 4.33
C ILE A 8 18.74 -19.08 3.07
N ALA A 9 19.50 -19.51 2.05
CA ALA A 9 19.59 -18.80 0.78
C ALA A 9 18.25 -18.75 0.04
N ALA A 10 17.50 -19.86 0.02
CA ALA A 10 16.18 -19.91 -0.60
C ALA A 10 15.18 -18.99 0.12
N THR A 11 15.18 -18.96 1.45
CA THR A 11 14.30 -18.06 2.23
C THR A 11 14.62 -16.59 1.99
N ALA A 12 15.90 -16.23 1.90
CA ALA A 12 16.31 -14.86 1.61
C ALA A 12 15.84 -14.40 0.22
N ILE A 13 15.93 -15.26 -0.80
CA ILE A 13 15.46 -14.95 -2.16
C ILE A 13 13.94 -14.74 -2.18
N LEU A 14 13.18 -15.56 -1.44
CA LEU A 14 11.72 -15.44 -1.35
C LEU A 14 11.27 -14.14 -0.66
N LEU A 15 12.02 -13.66 0.33
CA LEU A 15 11.73 -12.37 1.00
C LEU A 15 11.97 -11.18 0.07
N VAL A 16 13.08 -11.17 -0.67
CA VAL A 16 13.39 -10.10 -1.65
C VAL A 16 12.37 -10.07 -2.80
N ALA A 17 11.86 -11.23 -3.21
CA ALA A 17 10.83 -11.31 -4.25
C ALA A 17 9.46 -10.76 -3.79
N CYS A 18 9.14 -10.81 -2.49
CA CYS A 18 7.90 -10.23 -1.96
C CYS A 18 8.01 -8.71 -1.71
N ASP A 19 9.17 -8.21 -1.31
CA ASP A 19 9.40 -6.77 -1.09
C ASP A 19 9.67 -5.97 -2.38
N GLY A 20 9.95 -6.63 -3.51
CA GLY A 20 10.15 -6.00 -4.82
C GLY A 20 8.90 -5.36 -5.44
N GLY A 21 7.76 -5.45 -4.75
CA GLY A 21 6.46 -4.96 -5.18
C GLY A 21 6.02 -3.69 -4.47
N ARG A 22 6.92 -2.70 -4.26
CA ARG A 22 6.45 -1.32 -4.11
C ARG A 22 5.88 -0.93 -5.47
N SER A 23 4.65 -1.39 -5.73
CA SER A 23 3.91 -1.05 -6.92
C SER A 23 3.97 0.47 -6.98
N SER A 24 4.61 0.97 -8.02
CA SER A 24 4.36 2.30 -8.53
C SER A 24 2.92 2.28 -9.02
N THR A 25 1.97 2.13 -8.10
CA THR A 25 0.56 2.40 -8.35
C THR A 25 0.58 3.81 -8.90
N PHE A 26 0.14 3.96 -10.14
CA PHE A 26 0.02 5.26 -10.78
C PHE A 26 -1.01 6.04 -9.95
N MET A 27 -0.50 6.79 -8.98
CA MET A 27 -1.30 7.58 -8.06
C MET A 27 -1.41 8.98 -8.66
N PRO A 28 -2.63 9.52 -8.83
CA PRO A 28 -2.81 10.94 -9.12
C PRO A 28 -2.04 11.80 -8.11
N GLU A 29 -1.42 12.90 -8.56
CA GLU A 29 -0.69 13.82 -7.66
C GLU A 29 -1.58 14.35 -6.51
N SER A 30 -2.90 14.46 -6.74
CA SER A 30 -3.89 14.80 -5.71
C SER A 30 -4.01 13.79 -4.58
N GLU A 31 -3.68 12.52 -4.83
CA GLU A 31 -3.84 11.40 -3.88
C GLU A 31 -2.50 11.00 -3.24
N LYS A 32 -1.39 11.43 -3.83
CA LYS A 32 -0.03 11.14 -3.40
C LYS A 32 0.28 11.60 -1.98
N ALA A 33 -0.14 12.80 -1.59
CA ALA A 33 0.14 13.35 -0.26
C ALA A 33 -0.48 12.51 0.87
N ASN A 34 -1.71 12.04 0.66
CA ASN A 34 -2.41 11.17 1.59
C ASN A 34 -1.78 9.78 1.62
N TYR A 35 -1.46 9.23 0.45
CA TYR A 35 -0.78 7.94 0.36
C TYR A 35 0.58 7.94 1.08
N GLU A 36 1.42 8.95 0.85
CA GLU A 36 2.72 9.09 1.51
C GLU A 36 2.56 9.20 3.04
N LYS A 37 1.54 9.91 3.50
CA LYS A 37 1.22 10.02 4.93
C LYS A 37 0.83 8.68 5.54
N VAL A 38 -0.01 7.88 4.85
CA VAL A 38 -0.41 6.54 5.30
C VAL A 38 0.77 5.59 5.34
N ILE A 39 1.61 5.59 4.29
CA ILE A 39 2.83 4.76 4.25
C ILE A 39 3.82 5.13 5.35
N ALA A 40 3.89 6.41 5.74
CA ALA A 40 4.69 6.87 6.86
C ALA A 40 4.07 6.55 8.24
N GLY A 41 2.93 5.87 8.30
CA GLY A 41 2.22 5.52 9.53
C GLY A 41 1.41 6.67 10.13
N GLY A 42 1.15 7.74 9.36
CA GLY A 42 0.35 8.87 9.77
C GLY A 42 -1.15 8.64 9.58
N THR A 43 -1.96 9.36 10.35
CA THR A 43 -3.43 9.36 10.23
C THR A 43 -3.90 10.46 9.28
N ILE A 44 -4.84 10.16 8.40
CA ILE A 44 -5.56 11.17 7.60
C ILE A 44 -6.92 11.38 8.26
N GLU A 45 -7.27 12.65 8.52
CA GLU A 45 -8.59 13.03 9.02
C GLU A 45 -9.45 13.46 7.82
N CYS A 46 -10.43 12.63 7.46
CA CYS A 46 -11.43 12.96 6.45
C CYS A 46 -12.82 12.80 7.09
N GLU A 47 -13.66 13.83 7.01
CA GLU A 47 -14.97 13.88 7.66
C GLU A 47 -15.91 12.73 7.25
N HIS A 48 -15.87 12.35 5.97
CA HIS A 48 -16.70 11.27 5.41
C HIS A 48 -15.93 9.98 5.11
N GLY A 49 -14.69 9.87 5.60
CA GLY A 49 -13.82 8.71 5.39
C GLY A 49 -12.92 8.80 4.16
N LEU A 50 -12.21 7.70 3.89
CA LEU A 50 -11.26 7.55 2.80
C LEU A 50 -11.76 6.48 1.82
N ASP A 51 -11.51 6.69 0.53
CA ASP A 51 -11.70 5.66 -0.48
C ASP A 51 -10.52 4.66 -0.51
N GLY A 52 -10.64 3.62 -1.36
CA GLY A 52 -9.61 2.60 -1.53
C GLY A 52 -8.26 3.10 -2.08
N ASN A 53 -8.19 4.34 -2.57
CA ASN A 53 -6.98 4.97 -3.10
C ASN A 53 -6.40 6.03 -2.14
N GLY A 54 -7.06 6.30 -1.01
CA GLY A 54 -6.62 7.29 -0.02
C GLY A 54 -7.11 8.72 -0.29
N LYS A 55 -8.13 8.90 -1.13
CA LYS A 55 -8.81 10.19 -1.32
C LYS A 55 -9.86 10.39 -0.22
N CYS A 56 -10.00 11.61 0.29
CA CYS A 56 -11.12 11.94 1.20
C CYS A 56 -12.44 11.90 0.42
N LEU A 57 -13.44 11.25 1.01
CA LEU A 57 -14.81 11.22 0.48
C LEU A 57 -15.52 12.55 0.77
N GLU A 58 -16.34 12.99 -0.16
CA GLU A 58 -17.28 14.09 0.02
C GLU A 58 -18.64 13.58 0.55
N GLU A 59 -19.49 14.48 1.00
CA GLU A 59 -20.84 14.13 1.47
C GLU A 59 -21.63 13.39 0.37
N GLY A 60 -22.15 12.21 0.72
CA GLY A 60 -22.90 11.35 -0.20
C GLY A 60 -22.06 10.52 -1.16
N GLN A 61 -20.72 10.61 -1.13
CA GLN A 61 -19.86 9.73 -1.91
C GLN A 61 -19.67 8.37 -1.25
N SER A 62 -19.74 7.31 -2.06
CA SER A 62 -19.47 5.94 -1.64
C SER A 62 -18.00 5.59 -1.82
N ALA A 63 -17.42 4.88 -0.85
CA ALA A 63 -16.11 4.25 -0.98
C ALA A 63 -16.13 3.02 -1.94
N ILE A 64 -17.33 2.54 -2.28
CA ILE A 64 -17.55 1.39 -3.16
C ILE A 64 -17.71 1.92 -4.59
N PRO A 65 -16.87 1.48 -5.56
CA PRO A 65 -17.03 1.85 -6.96
C PRO A 65 -18.41 1.43 -7.48
N GLU A 66 -19.11 2.35 -8.16
CA GLU A 66 -20.32 2.00 -8.90
C GLU A 66 -19.90 1.33 -10.22
N HIS A 67 -20.46 0.14 -10.48
CA HIS A 67 -20.16 -0.68 -11.66
C HIS A 67 -20.99 -0.30 -12.88
#